data_AF-A0A9D7TLR1-F1
#
_entry.id   AF-A0A9D7TLR1-F1
#
_cell.length_a   1.000
_cell.length_b   1.000
_cell.length_c   1.000
_cell.angle_alpha   90.00
_cell.angle_beta   90.00
_cell.angle_gamma   90.00
#
_symmetry.space_group_name_H-M   'P 1'
#
loop_
_entity.id
_entity.type
_entity.pdbx_description
1 polymer ?
#
loop_
_entity_poly.entity_id
_entity_poly.type
_entity_poly.pdbx_seq_one_letter_code
_entity_poly.pdbx_strand_id
1 'polypeptide(L)'
;MTAEEVIIFDNISPENYKKIAINAARYAIISVGFTYDRMGLIETLPRIKNIIKGKIAEGLFYTYCDQRNLKVSTSECTTPFWQSDLRDFLWLGGEWDLKNNFFYCKDSNFSSFEFLNLPALIPNKFPNDQWSKRNENHIEATGFTAFLFTFMRLQPDDKDFFSLNLTNDQLDFLVKVRERNKLAPYTEMPFMESWFWENMSNKGPDNILNLSYQPELIITSCANVKYWPLFKNTSQNDPLTIYSSFLNGSSWYKSSNDLLKFAGGALVTKIRNMTCPVCLLPSFKSIADKYATE
;
A
#
# COMPACT_ATOMS: atom_id res chain seq x y z
N MET A 1 14.42 3.42 -16.06
CA MET A 1 13.39 2.43 -16.43
C MET A 1 12.65 2.89 -17.68
N THR A 2 12.25 1.97 -18.56
CA THR A 2 11.43 2.23 -19.76
C THR A 2 9.96 1.79 -19.57
N ALA A 3 9.08 2.10 -20.51
CA ALA A 3 7.66 1.78 -20.39
C ALA A 3 7.39 0.27 -20.45
N GLU A 4 8.18 -0.47 -21.22
CA GLU A 4 8.11 -1.94 -21.38
C GLU A 4 8.55 -2.67 -20.11
N GLU A 5 9.24 -1.97 -19.20
CA GLU A 5 9.69 -2.49 -17.92
C GLU A 5 8.62 -2.36 -16.81
N VAL A 6 7.46 -1.76 -17.11
CA VAL A 6 6.30 -1.71 -16.20
C VAL A 6 5.49 -3.01 -16.33
N ILE A 7 5.19 -3.64 -15.21
CA ILE A 7 4.37 -4.86 -15.17
C ILE A 7 2.94 -4.45 -14.86
N ILE A 8 2.00 -4.86 -15.71
CA ILE A 8 0.57 -4.82 -15.42
C ILE A 8 0.17 -6.26 -15.07
N PHE A 9 -0.18 -6.49 -13.81
CA PHE A 9 -0.63 -7.79 -13.33
C PHE A 9 -2.16 -7.83 -13.34
N ASP A 10 -2.69 -8.48 -14.39
CA ASP A 10 -4.11 -8.70 -14.65
C ASP A 10 -4.48 -10.19 -14.75
N ASN A 11 -3.49 -11.08 -14.76
CA ASN A 11 -3.68 -12.53 -14.84
C ASN A 11 -4.02 -13.17 -13.48
N ILE A 12 -5.16 -12.80 -12.91
CA ILE A 12 -5.70 -13.39 -11.69
C ILE A 12 -7.17 -13.79 -11.88
N SER A 13 -7.54 -14.99 -11.42
CA SER A 13 -8.93 -15.42 -11.51
C SER A 13 -9.82 -14.60 -10.55
N PRO A 14 -11.09 -14.35 -10.92
CA PRO A 14 -12.01 -13.64 -10.04
C PRO A 14 -12.16 -14.26 -8.64
N GLU A 15 -12.08 -15.58 -8.54
CA GLU A 15 -12.15 -16.32 -7.28
C GLU A 15 -10.93 -16.06 -6.39
N ASN A 16 -9.73 -16.05 -6.98
CA ASN A 16 -8.50 -15.78 -6.24
C ASN A 16 -8.43 -14.33 -5.79
N TYR A 17 -8.83 -13.38 -6.65
CA TYR A 17 -8.95 -11.98 -6.26
C TYR A 17 -9.92 -11.81 -5.10
N LYS A 18 -11.10 -12.44 -5.18
CA LYS A 18 -12.10 -12.40 -4.10
C LYS A 18 -11.55 -12.98 -2.79
N LYS A 19 -10.79 -14.07 -2.84
CA LYS A 19 -10.12 -14.66 -1.67
C LYS A 19 -9.12 -13.67 -1.03
N ILE A 20 -8.30 -13.01 -1.85
CA ILE A 20 -7.37 -11.96 -1.38
C ILE A 20 -8.14 -10.81 -0.71
N ALA A 21 -9.20 -10.32 -1.37
CA ALA A 21 -10.00 -9.21 -0.85
C ALA A 21 -10.70 -9.56 0.48
N ILE A 22 -11.24 -10.77 0.62
CA ILE A 22 -11.85 -11.24 1.87
C ILE A 22 -10.80 -11.35 2.97
N ASN A 23 -9.62 -11.92 2.70
CA ASN A 23 -8.54 -12.01 3.68
C ASN A 23 -8.05 -10.63 4.13
N ALA A 24 -7.91 -9.69 3.19
CA ALA A 24 -7.58 -8.30 3.47
C ALA A 24 -8.65 -7.62 4.35
N ALA A 25 -9.94 -7.85 4.07
CA ALA A 25 -11.05 -7.35 4.88
C ALA A 25 -11.02 -7.91 6.30
N ARG A 26 -10.83 -9.23 6.43
CA ARG A 26 -10.72 -9.88 7.74
C ARG A 26 -9.59 -9.28 8.57
N TYR A 27 -8.39 -9.21 7.99
CA TYR A 27 -7.23 -8.61 8.65
C TYR A 27 -7.49 -7.16 9.06
N ALA A 28 -8.02 -6.33 8.16
CA ALA A 28 -8.27 -4.92 8.43
C ALA A 28 -9.28 -4.71 9.57
N ILE A 29 -10.35 -5.51 9.61
CA ILE A 29 -11.40 -5.40 10.62
C ILE A 29 -10.90 -5.78 12.01
N ILE A 30 -10.12 -6.86 12.13
CA ILE A 30 -9.60 -7.29 13.45
C ILE A 30 -8.44 -6.41 13.94
N SER A 31 -7.60 -5.91 13.03
CA SER A 31 -6.42 -5.09 13.38
C SER A 31 -6.74 -3.61 13.63
N VAL A 32 -7.87 -3.08 13.14
CA VAL A 32 -8.16 -1.63 13.19
C VAL A 32 -8.05 -1.04 14.60
N GLY A 33 -8.40 -1.81 15.63
CA GLY A 33 -8.31 -1.41 17.04
C GLY A 33 -6.89 -1.14 17.53
N PHE A 34 -5.87 -1.65 16.82
CA PHE A 34 -4.46 -1.59 17.19
C PHE A 34 -3.62 -0.76 16.22
N THR A 35 -4.20 -0.32 15.11
CA THR A 35 -3.46 0.51 14.16
C THR A 35 -3.30 1.94 14.71
N TYR A 36 -2.05 2.35 14.94
CA TYR A 36 -1.63 3.63 15.57
C TYR A 36 -2.50 4.84 15.20
N ASP A 37 -3.13 5.45 16.21
CA ASP A 37 -3.89 6.70 16.08
C ASP A 37 -2.92 7.89 16.16
N ARG A 38 -2.50 8.42 15.01
CA ARG A 38 -1.62 9.60 14.97
C ARG A 38 -2.38 10.93 15.13
N MET A 39 -3.72 11.01 15.03
CA MET A 39 -4.41 12.32 15.02
C MET A 39 -5.91 12.31 15.36
N GLY A 40 -6.42 11.43 16.23
CA GLY A 40 -7.81 11.53 16.72
C GLY A 40 -8.86 11.59 15.61
N LEU A 41 -8.57 10.95 14.47
CA LEU A 41 -9.43 10.99 13.29
C LEU A 41 -10.60 10.02 13.49
N ILE A 42 -11.78 10.59 13.32
CA ILE A 42 -13.08 10.19 13.86
C ILE A 42 -13.76 9.01 13.13
N GLU A 43 -13.13 8.35 12.16
CA GLU A 43 -13.84 7.36 11.33
C GLU A 43 -13.10 6.03 11.17
N THR A 44 -13.58 4.99 11.87
CA THR A 44 -13.09 3.60 11.80
C THR A 44 -13.17 3.03 10.39
N LEU A 45 -14.22 3.35 9.63
CA LEU A 45 -14.48 2.79 8.31
C LEU A 45 -13.46 3.19 7.22
N PRO A 46 -13.13 4.48 7.00
CA PRO A 46 -12.04 4.88 6.10
C PRO A 46 -10.70 4.23 6.44
N ARG A 47 -10.40 4.02 7.73
CA ARG A 47 -9.17 3.34 8.16
C ARG A 47 -9.18 1.87 7.73
N ILE A 48 -10.27 1.15 8.00
CA ILE A 48 -10.45 -0.24 7.53
C ILE A 48 -10.27 -0.29 6.01
N LYS A 49 -10.97 0.57 5.26
CA LYS A 49 -10.86 0.61 3.79
C LYS A 49 -9.42 0.81 3.31
N ASN A 50 -8.64 1.69 3.95
CA ASN A 50 -7.24 1.91 3.58
C ASN A 50 -6.34 0.70 3.88
N ILE A 51 -6.55 0.00 5.01
CA ILE A 51 -5.81 -1.23 5.31
C ILE A 51 -6.15 -2.32 4.29
N ILE A 52 -7.44 -2.48 3.94
CA ILE A 52 -7.89 -3.43 2.90
C ILE A 52 -7.19 -3.14 1.58
N LYS A 53 -7.18 -1.88 1.15
CA LYS A 53 -6.51 -1.43 -0.08
C LYS A 53 -5.03 -1.81 -0.12
N GLY A 54 -4.31 -1.65 1.00
CA GLY A 54 -2.91 -2.07 1.13
C GLY A 54 -2.75 -3.59 1.04
N LYS A 55 -3.51 -4.34 1.86
CA LYS A 55 -3.42 -5.80 1.92
C LYS A 55 -3.86 -6.51 0.63
N ILE A 56 -4.78 -5.91 -0.15
CA ILE A 56 -5.09 -6.39 -1.49
C ILE A 56 -3.87 -6.27 -2.41
N ALA A 57 -3.19 -5.12 -2.42
CA ALA A 57 -2.00 -4.93 -3.24
C ALA A 57 -0.86 -5.90 -2.86
N GLU A 58 -0.64 -6.14 -1.56
CA GLU A 58 0.29 -7.16 -1.07
C GLU A 58 -0.09 -8.56 -1.58
N GLY A 59 -1.36 -8.97 -1.41
CA GLY A 59 -1.82 -10.28 -1.86
C GLY A 59 -1.72 -10.49 -3.37
N LEU A 60 -2.01 -9.44 -4.17
CA LEU A 60 -1.81 -9.46 -5.62
C LEU A 60 -0.32 -9.60 -5.97
N PHE A 61 0.55 -8.88 -5.26
CA PHE A 61 1.99 -8.97 -5.48
C PHE A 61 2.55 -10.35 -5.13
N TYR A 62 2.10 -10.96 -4.03
CA TYR A 62 2.53 -12.33 -3.68
C TYR A 62 2.03 -13.34 -4.70
N THR A 63 0.80 -13.19 -5.20
CA THR A 63 0.28 -14.03 -6.29
C THR A 63 1.14 -13.89 -7.56
N TYR A 64 1.54 -12.66 -7.92
CA TYR A 64 2.47 -12.42 -9.02
C TYR A 64 3.81 -13.13 -8.79
N CYS A 65 4.37 -13.02 -7.57
CA CYS A 65 5.64 -13.66 -7.22
C CYS A 65 5.56 -15.18 -7.35
N ASP A 66 4.49 -15.79 -6.83
CA ASP A 66 4.26 -17.23 -6.91
C ASP A 66 4.15 -17.69 -8.38
N GLN A 67 3.38 -16.99 -9.21
CA GLN A 67 3.23 -17.29 -10.64
C GLN A 67 4.55 -17.17 -11.42
N ARG A 68 5.49 -16.36 -10.92
CA ARG A 68 6.79 -16.11 -11.55
C ARG A 68 7.94 -16.83 -10.84
N ASN A 69 7.62 -17.73 -9.90
CA ASN A 69 8.58 -18.50 -9.12
C ASN A 69 9.62 -17.61 -8.41
N LEU A 70 9.21 -16.42 -7.97
CA LEU A 70 10.03 -15.52 -7.17
C LEU A 70 9.95 -15.95 -5.71
N LYS A 71 11.07 -16.41 -5.16
CA LYS A 71 11.19 -16.89 -3.78
C LYS A 71 11.17 -15.74 -2.76
N VAL A 72 10.05 -15.04 -2.66
CA VAL A 72 9.78 -14.06 -1.61
C VAL A 72 9.34 -14.78 -0.34
N SER A 73 9.80 -14.34 0.83
CA SER A 73 9.41 -14.90 2.13
C SER A 73 8.58 -13.89 2.91
N THR A 74 7.37 -14.26 3.32
CA THR A 74 6.46 -13.42 4.12
C THR A 74 6.33 -13.89 5.56
N SER A 75 6.76 -15.13 5.87
CA SER A 75 6.54 -15.74 7.19
C SER A 75 7.27 -15.02 8.32
N GLU A 76 8.51 -14.58 8.06
CA GLU A 76 9.32 -13.84 9.05
C GLU A 76 8.87 -12.39 9.22
N CYS A 77 8.11 -11.87 8.25
CA CYS A 77 7.54 -10.53 8.24
C CYS A 77 6.13 -10.49 8.85
N THR A 78 5.49 -11.65 9.01
CA THR A 78 4.11 -11.73 9.48
C THR A 78 4.02 -11.39 10.96
N THR A 79 3.33 -10.30 11.26
CA THR A 79 3.02 -9.86 12.62
C THR A 79 1.61 -10.26 13.01
N PRO A 80 1.35 -10.61 14.29
CA PRO A 80 -0.01 -10.75 14.80
C PRO A 80 -0.81 -9.45 14.60
N PHE A 81 -2.14 -9.56 14.45
CA PHE A 81 -3.03 -8.42 14.16
C PHE A 81 -2.97 -7.24 15.15
N TRP A 82 -2.40 -7.47 16.34
CA TRP A 82 -2.29 -6.51 17.43
C TRP A 82 -0.90 -5.90 17.55
N GLN A 83 0.08 -6.32 16.75
CA GLN A 83 1.43 -5.76 16.74
C GLN A 83 1.64 -4.83 15.55
N SER A 84 2.65 -3.97 15.62
CA SER A 84 3.04 -3.14 14.48
C SER A 84 3.73 -4.00 13.43
N ASP A 85 3.27 -3.91 12.18
CA ASP A 85 3.89 -4.54 11.02
C ASP A 85 5.39 -4.13 10.92
N LEU A 86 6.25 -5.10 10.60
CA LEU A 86 7.68 -4.87 10.38
C LEU A 86 7.92 -4.31 8.97
N ARG A 87 7.96 -5.23 8.01
CA ARG A 87 8.09 -5.04 6.56
C ARG A 87 7.18 -6.07 5.90
N ASP A 88 6.94 -5.96 4.60
CA ASP A 88 5.95 -6.81 3.95
C ASP A 88 6.53 -8.17 3.56
N PHE A 89 7.78 -8.21 3.10
CA PHE A 89 8.44 -9.47 2.69
C PHE A 89 9.96 -9.39 2.72
N LEU A 90 10.61 -10.56 2.70
CA LEU A 90 12.05 -10.72 2.51
C LEU A 90 12.36 -11.22 1.11
N TRP A 91 13.35 -10.60 0.48
CA TRP A 91 13.83 -11.03 -0.83
C TRP A 91 15.25 -10.55 -1.10
N LEU A 92 16.07 -11.41 -1.71
CA LEU A 92 17.48 -11.12 -2.06
C LEU A 92 18.31 -10.58 -0.88
N GLY A 93 18.06 -11.08 0.33
CA GLY A 93 18.78 -10.69 1.54
C GLY A 93 18.39 -9.32 2.12
N GLY A 94 17.29 -8.71 1.66
CA GLY A 94 16.77 -7.46 2.21
C GLY A 94 15.34 -7.57 2.71
N GLU A 95 14.94 -6.60 3.54
CA GLU A 95 13.56 -6.40 3.96
C GLU A 95 12.87 -5.39 3.05
N TRP A 96 11.71 -5.76 2.52
CA TRP A 96 11.00 -4.99 1.51
C TRP A 96 9.65 -4.52 2.03
N ASP A 97 9.32 -3.28 1.69
CA ASP A 97 8.05 -2.65 2.01
C ASP A 97 7.39 -2.13 0.73
N LEU A 98 6.17 -2.58 0.49
CA LEU A 98 5.38 -2.36 -0.71
C LEU A 98 4.58 -1.07 -0.55
N LYS A 99 4.95 -0.07 -1.35
CA LYS A 99 4.31 1.24 -1.41
C LYS A 99 3.29 1.28 -2.53
N ASN A 100 2.09 0.80 -2.23
CA ASN A 100 0.97 0.91 -3.14
C ASN A 100 0.32 2.29 -3.10
N ASN A 101 0.06 2.87 -4.28
CA ASN A 101 -0.73 4.09 -4.43
C ASN A 101 -1.86 3.89 -5.45
N PHE A 102 -2.81 4.82 -5.44
CA PHE A 102 -3.95 4.78 -6.36
C PHE A 102 -3.91 5.97 -7.31
N PHE A 103 -4.23 5.72 -8.58
CA PHE A 103 -4.41 6.77 -9.58
C PHE A 103 -5.72 6.57 -10.33
N TYR A 104 -6.30 7.67 -10.81
CA TYR A 104 -7.53 7.65 -11.58
C TYR A 104 -7.23 7.60 -13.07
N CYS A 105 -7.79 6.62 -13.77
CA CYS A 105 -7.64 6.51 -15.21
C CYS A 105 -8.82 5.77 -15.84
N LYS A 106 -9.40 6.35 -16.90
CA LYS A 106 -10.45 5.70 -17.71
C LYS A 106 -9.84 4.60 -18.56
N ASP A 107 -10.60 3.55 -18.86
CA ASP A 107 -10.16 2.45 -19.73
C ASP A 107 -9.64 2.96 -21.08
N SER A 108 -10.34 3.94 -21.67
CA SER A 108 -9.96 4.56 -22.96
C SER A 108 -8.57 5.19 -22.98
N ASN A 109 -8.04 5.57 -21.82
CA ASN A 109 -6.77 6.29 -21.68
C ASN A 109 -5.68 5.43 -21.07
N PHE A 110 -5.99 4.18 -20.69
CA PHE A 110 -5.08 3.35 -19.93
C PHE A 110 -3.86 2.91 -20.75
N SER A 111 -4.07 2.54 -22.02
CA SER A 111 -3.00 2.12 -22.93
C SER A 111 -2.00 3.23 -23.24
N SER A 112 -2.42 4.50 -23.18
CA SER A 112 -1.59 5.68 -23.40
C SER A 112 -1.14 6.34 -22.09
N PHE A 113 -1.35 5.71 -20.93
CA PHE A 113 -1.02 6.31 -19.65
C PHE A 113 0.50 6.32 -19.41
N GLU A 114 1.05 7.47 -19.04
CA GLU A 114 2.49 7.64 -18.80
C GLU A 114 2.90 7.13 -17.41
N PHE A 115 2.99 5.82 -17.23
CA PHE A 115 3.38 5.19 -15.96
C PHE A 115 4.74 5.66 -15.43
N LEU A 116 5.65 6.03 -16.33
CA LEU A 116 7.00 6.53 -15.99
C LEU A 116 6.97 7.81 -15.15
N ASN A 117 5.88 8.59 -15.26
CA ASN A 117 5.69 9.85 -14.54
C ASN A 117 4.99 9.66 -13.19
N LEU A 118 4.67 8.43 -12.80
CA LEU A 118 4.11 8.15 -11.48
C LEU A 118 5.14 8.45 -10.37
N PRO A 119 4.68 8.93 -9.20
CA PRO A 119 5.58 9.27 -8.11
C PRO A 119 5.86 8.06 -7.20
N ALA A 120 7.13 7.79 -6.95
CA ALA A 120 7.58 6.90 -5.88
C ALA A 120 7.38 7.62 -4.52
N LEU A 121 6.23 7.43 -3.88
CA LEU A 121 5.85 8.16 -2.67
C LEU A 121 6.22 7.39 -1.39
N ILE A 122 7.03 8.00 -0.53
CA ILE A 122 7.29 7.52 0.83
C ILE A 122 6.83 8.58 1.84
N PRO A 123 5.92 8.25 2.77
CA PRO A 123 5.45 9.17 3.80
C PRO A 123 6.60 9.82 4.59
N ASN A 124 6.55 11.15 4.65
CA ASN A 124 7.53 11.98 5.36
C ASN A 124 6.85 13.16 6.05
N LYS A 125 5.84 12.89 6.87
CA LYS A 125 5.06 13.94 7.54
C LYS A 125 5.75 14.49 8.80
N PHE A 126 6.58 13.68 9.47
CA PHE A 126 7.23 14.04 10.73
C PHE A 126 8.44 13.14 11.03
N PRO A 127 9.26 13.46 12.06
CA PRO A 127 10.57 12.83 12.27
C PRO A 127 10.60 11.31 12.46
N ASN A 128 9.46 10.67 12.77
CA ASN A 128 9.34 9.23 12.99
C ASN A 128 8.43 8.55 11.95
N ASP A 129 8.28 9.16 10.77
CA ASP A 129 7.52 8.60 9.66
C ASP A 129 8.34 7.59 8.83
N GLN A 130 7.72 6.91 7.88
CA GLN A 130 8.36 5.81 7.13
C GLN A 130 9.69 6.20 6.49
N TRP A 131 9.82 7.44 5.99
CA TRP A 131 11.10 7.92 5.47
C TRP A 131 12.23 7.92 6.50
N SER A 132 11.96 8.31 7.75
CA SER A 132 12.99 8.33 8.81
C SER A 132 13.55 6.93 9.09
N LYS A 133 12.70 5.91 9.01
CA LYS A 133 13.00 4.50 9.28
C LYS A 133 13.50 3.73 8.07
N ARG A 134 13.72 4.40 6.93
CA ARG A 134 14.05 3.75 5.64
C ARG A 134 15.33 2.93 5.64
N ASN A 135 16.20 3.07 6.64
CA ASN A 135 17.45 2.30 6.79
C ASN A 135 17.44 1.39 8.04
N GLU A 136 16.30 1.27 8.72
CA GLU A 136 16.17 0.43 9.91
C GLU A 136 15.79 -0.99 9.46
N ASN A 137 16.67 -1.95 9.72
CA ASN A 137 16.38 -3.37 9.63
C ASN A 137 15.73 -3.84 10.93
N HIS A 138 14.67 -4.63 10.82
CA HIS A 138 13.99 -5.27 11.95
C HIS A 138 14.47 -6.71 12.16
N ILE A 139 15.07 -7.33 11.15
CA ILE A 139 15.51 -8.73 11.15
C ILE A 139 17.03 -8.78 10.96
N GLU A 140 17.72 -9.32 11.98
CA GLU A 140 19.18 -9.30 12.12
C GLU A 140 19.94 -9.94 10.94
N ALA A 141 19.32 -10.88 10.22
CA ALA A 141 19.91 -11.58 9.08
C ALA A 141 19.88 -10.80 7.75
N THR A 142 19.28 -9.61 7.71
CA THR A 142 19.08 -8.85 6.46
C THR A 142 20.11 -7.74 6.28
N GLY A 143 20.57 -7.56 5.04
CA GLY A 143 21.67 -6.63 4.72
C GLY A 143 21.22 -5.24 4.28
N PHE A 144 19.94 -5.07 3.95
CA PHE A 144 19.39 -3.78 3.53
C PHE A 144 17.86 -3.74 3.66
N THR A 145 17.32 -2.53 3.56
CA THR A 145 15.90 -2.25 3.38
C THR A 145 15.64 -1.76 1.95
N ALA A 146 14.47 -2.08 1.42
CA ALA A 146 14.04 -1.62 0.11
C ALA A 146 12.55 -1.28 0.09
N PHE A 147 12.17 -0.37 -0.81
CA PHE A 147 10.78 -0.10 -1.14
C PHE A 147 10.47 -0.59 -2.55
N LEU A 148 9.33 -1.23 -2.72
CA LEU A 148 8.74 -1.56 -4.02
C LEU A 148 7.56 -0.63 -4.27
N PHE A 149 7.57 0.09 -5.40
CA PHE A 149 6.49 1.02 -5.74
C PHE A 149 5.49 0.37 -6.68
N THR A 150 4.26 0.27 -6.19
CA THR A 150 3.14 -0.31 -6.92
C THR A 150 1.99 0.67 -7.01
N PHE A 151 1.10 0.44 -7.97
CA PHE A 151 -0.06 1.27 -8.18
C PHE A 151 -1.27 0.41 -8.52
N MET A 152 -2.46 0.89 -8.17
CA MET A 152 -3.72 0.31 -8.60
C MET A 152 -4.59 1.38 -9.25
N ARG A 153 -5.24 1.00 -10.36
CA ARG A 153 -6.06 1.90 -11.15
C ARG A 153 -7.47 2.00 -10.59
N LEU A 154 -7.91 3.22 -10.30
CA LEU A 154 -9.29 3.51 -9.93
C LEU A 154 -10.05 4.09 -11.10
N GLN A 155 -11.32 3.70 -11.23
CA GLN A 155 -12.23 4.34 -12.17
C GLN A 155 -12.59 5.74 -11.67
N PRO A 156 -12.58 6.79 -12.51
CA PRO A 156 -12.92 8.15 -12.08
C PRO A 156 -14.32 8.29 -11.48
N ASP A 157 -15.27 7.51 -12.00
CA ASP A 157 -16.68 7.52 -11.61
C ASP A 157 -16.98 6.57 -10.44
N ASP A 158 -16.09 5.62 -10.15
CA ASP A 158 -16.18 4.70 -9.01
C ASP A 158 -14.84 4.58 -8.27
N LYS A 159 -14.69 5.40 -7.22
CA LYS A 159 -13.43 5.54 -6.46
C LYS A 159 -13.17 4.40 -5.46
N ASP A 160 -14.20 3.63 -5.13
CA ASP A 160 -14.11 2.53 -4.18
C ASP A 160 -14.52 1.24 -4.88
N PHE A 161 -13.53 0.46 -5.32
CA PHE A 161 -13.72 -0.82 -6.00
C PHE A 161 -14.34 -1.92 -5.12
N PHE A 162 -14.68 -1.61 -3.88
CA PHE A 162 -15.37 -2.49 -2.95
C PHE A 162 -16.21 -1.70 -1.95
N SER A 163 -17.23 -2.37 -1.41
CA SER A 163 -18.01 -1.92 -0.26
C SER A 163 -17.88 -2.89 0.91
N LEU A 164 -18.10 -2.37 2.13
CA LEU A 164 -18.17 -3.16 3.35
C LEU A 164 -19.62 -3.32 3.77
N ASN A 165 -20.01 -4.54 4.11
CA ASN A 165 -21.35 -4.86 4.60
C ASN A 165 -21.27 -5.09 6.12
N LEU A 166 -21.08 -4.02 6.89
CA LEU A 166 -21.06 -4.06 8.35
C LEU A 166 -22.36 -3.46 8.91
N THR A 167 -23.02 -4.18 9.82
CA THR A 167 -24.19 -3.66 10.55
C THR A 167 -23.77 -2.63 11.60
N ASN A 168 -24.71 -1.83 12.08
CA ASN A 168 -24.46 -0.91 13.20
C ASN A 168 -23.97 -1.66 14.45
N ASP A 169 -24.53 -2.84 14.75
CA ASP A 169 -24.10 -3.65 15.89
C ASP A 169 -22.65 -4.16 15.75
N GLN A 170 -22.23 -4.50 14.53
CA GLN A 170 -20.84 -4.86 14.24
C GLN A 170 -19.93 -3.63 14.41
N LEU A 171 -20.32 -2.47 13.90
CA LEU A 171 -19.55 -1.23 14.06
C LEU A 171 -19.40 -0.84 15.54
N ASP A 172 -20.47 -0.91 16.32
CA ASP A 172 -20.45 -0.66 17.76
C ASP A 172 -19.54 -1.63 18.51
N PHE A 173 -19.52 -2.91 18.10
CA PHE A 173 -18.59 -3.89 18.64
C PHE A 173 -17.13 -3.51 18.33
N LEU A 174 -16.81 -3.10 17.10
CA LEU A 174 -15.46 -2.66 16.74
C LEU A 174 -15.01 -1.43 17.56
N VAL A 175 -15.91 -0.47 17.79
CA VAL A 175 -15.63 0.69 18.65
C VAL A 175 -15.36 0.24 20.08
N LYS A 176 -16.17 -0.66 20.64
CA LYS A 176 -15.95 -1.21 22.00
C LYS A 176 -14.63 -1.97 22.12
N VAL A 177 -14.24 -2.73 21.10
CA VAL A 177 -12.95 -3.43 21.06
C VAL A 177 -11.80 -2.43 21.03
N ARG A 178 -11.88 -1.39 20.21
CA ARG A 178 -10.87 -0.31 20.16
C ARG A 178 -10.74 0.40 21.51
N GLU A 179 -11.85 0.83 22.11
CA GLU A 179 -11.80 1.57 23.38
C GLU A 179 -11.24 0.72 24.53
N ARG A 180 -11.55 -0.58 24.58
CA ARG A 180 -10.97 -1.50 25.57
C ARG A 180 -9.46 -1.66 25.42
N ASN A 181 -8.94 -1.59 24.20
CA ASN A 181 -7.55 -1.91 23.89
C ASN A 181 -6.66 -0.68 23.62
N LYS A 182 -7.23 0.53 23.69
CA LYS A 182 -6.53 1.80 23.38
C LYS A 182 -5.24 2.02 24.18
N LEU A 183 -5.18 1.49 25.40
CA LEU A 183 -4.04 1.60 26.31
C LEU A 183 -3.39 0.25 26.60
N ALA A 184 -3.82 -0.83 25.93
CA ALA A 184 -3.27 -2.14 26.18
C ALA A 184 -1.77 -2.14 25.80
N PRO A 185 -0.88 -2.65 26.67
CA PRO A 185 0.52 -2.81 26.30
C PRO A 185 0.59 -3.81 25.14
N TYR A 186 1.31 -3.44 24.07
CA TYR A 186 1.55 -4.29 22.89
C TYR A 186 2.50 -5.47 23.19
N THR A 187 2.35 -6.08 24.37
CA THR A 187 3.19 -7.17 24.86
C THR A 187 2.46 -8.51 24.90
N GLU A 188 1.12 -8.52 24.90
CA GLU A 188 0.32 -9.74 24.92
C GLU A 188 -0.89 -9.68 23.98
N MET A 189 -1.37 -10.86 23.55
CA MET A 189 -2.52 -10.95 22.68
C MET A 189 -3.79 -10.50 23.42
N PRO A 190 -4.51 -9.49 22.90
CA PRO A 190 -5.63 -8.86 23.61
C PRO A 190 -6.89 -9.74 23.66
N PHE A 191 -7.07 -10.61 22.67
CA PHE A 191 -8.15 -11.60 22.59
C PHE A 191 -7.84 -12.63 21.51
N MET A 192 -8.48 -13.79 21.57
CA MET A 192 -8.40 -14.81 20.51
C MET A 192 -9.15 -14.35 19.25
N GLU A 193 -8.60 -14.64 18.07
CA GLU A 193 -9.26 -14.33 16.79
C GLU A 193 -10.62 -15.02 16.67
N SER A 194 -10.74 -16.27 17.15
CA SER A 194 -12.00 -17.02 17.11
C SER A 194 -13.10 -16.31 17.90
N TRP A 195 -12.81 -15.84 19.11
CA TRP A 195 -13.74 -15.07 19.94
C TRP A 195 -14.20 -13.79 19.23
N PHE A 196 -13.28 -13.08 18.57
CA PHE A 196 -13.61 -11.85 17.84
C PHE A 196 -14.57 -12.14 16.68
N TRP A 197 -14.27 -13.15 15.87
CA TRP A 197 -15.10 -13.50 14.71
C TRP A 197 -16.46 -14.08 15.13
N GLU A 198 -16.53 -14.88 16.19
CA GLU A 198 -17.80 -15.34 16.75
C GLU A 198 -18.70 -14.17 17.18
N ASN A 199 -18.11 -13.15 17.83
CA ASN A 199 -18.85 -11.94 18.22
C ASN A 199 -19.30 -11.10 17.02
N MET A 200 -18.50 -11.03 15.95
CA MET A 200 -18.86 -10.34 14.70
C MET A 200 -20.02 -11.04 13.99
N SER A 201 -19.97 -12.36 13.86
CA SER A 201 -21.00 -13.18 13.22
C SER A 201 -22.33 -13.15 13.98
N ASN A 202 -22.29 -13.10 15.31
CA ASN A 202 -23.49 -12.96 16.13
C ASN A 202 -24.20 -11.59 16.01
N LYS A 203 -23.57 -10.61 15.35
CA LYS A 203 -24.08 -9.21 15.22
C LYS A 203 -24.45 -8.81 13.80
N GLY A 204 -24.22 -9.68 12.81
CA GLY A 204 -24.45 -9.34 11.41
C GLY A 204 -23.99 -10.45 10.46
N PRO A 205 -24.14 -10.24 9.15
CA PRO A 205 -23.78 -11.24 8.16
C PRO A 205 -22.26 -11.46 8.11
N ASP A 206 -21.86 -12.68 7.74
CA ASP A 206 -20.46 -13.05 7.53
C ASP A 206 -19.88 -12.49 6.22
N ASN A 207 -20.75 -12.07 5.29
CA ASN A 207 -20.34 -11.50 4.01
C ASN A 207 -19.90 -10.03 4.15
N ILE A 208 -18.72 -9.83 4.74
CA ILE A 208 -18.18 -8.52 5.15
C ILE A 208 -17.79 -7.58 3.99
N LEU A 209 -17.56 -8.10 2.77
CA LEU A 209 -17.03 -7.31 1.64
C LEU A 209 -17.69 -7.71 0.32
N ASN A 210 -18.06 -6.72 -0.48
CA ASN A 210 -18.49 -6.89 -1.87
C ASN A 210 -17.53 -6.14 -2.81
N LEU A 211 -17.10 -6.79 -3.90
CA LEU A 211 -16.28 -6.17 -4.94
C LEU A 211 -17.18 -5.57 -6.03
N SER A 212 -16.96 -4.31 -6.37
CA SER A 212 -17.59 -3.64 -7.52
C SER A 212 -16.82 -3.94 -8.81
N TYR A 213 -15.49 -3.93 -8.73
CA TYR A 213 -14.57 -4.29 -9.81
C TYR A 213 -13.21 -4.74 -9.23
N GLN A 214 -12.31 -5.20 -10.09
CA GLN A 214 -10.99 -5.75 -9.72
C GLN A 214 -9.87 -4.92 -10.38
N PRO A 215 -9.35 -3.88 -9.71
CA PRO A 215 -8.21 -3.13 -10.21
C PRO A 215 -6.99 -4.03 -10.47
N GLU A 216 -6.28 -3.74 -11.56
CA GLU A 216 -4.99 -4.35 -11.84
C GLU A 216 -3.92 -3.85 -10.85
N LEU A 217 -2.91 -4.69 -10.57
CA LEU A 217 -1.71 -4.26 -9.86
C LEU A 217 -0.64 -3.86 -10.88
N ILE A 218 -0.23 -2.60 -10.86
CA ILE A 218 0.85 -2.08 -11.69
C ILE A 218 2.13 -2.06 -10.84
N ILE A 219 3.13 -2.85 -11.22
CA ILE A 219 4.43 -2.93 -10.53
C ILE A 219 5.45 -2.16 -11.36
N THR A 220 6.13 -1.20 -10.73
CA THR A 220 7.02 -0.27 -11.43
C THR A 220 8.48 -0.48 -11.04
N SER A 221 8.97 0.31 -10.08
CA SER A 221 10.37 0.39 -9.69
C SER A 221 10.56 0.11 -8.22
N CYS A 222 11.82 -0.01 -7.81
CA CYS A 222 12.19 -0.18 -6.42
C CYS A 222 13.32 0.78 -6.04
N ALA A 223 13.50 0.99 -4.73
CA ALA A 223 14.59 1.82 -4.21
C ALA A 223 15.14 1.21 -2.93
N ASN A 224 16.45 1.38 -2.72
CA ASN A 224 17.14 1.09 -1.48
C ASN A 224 18.09 2.26 -1.15
N VAL A 225 19.00 2.05 -0.20
CA VAL A 225 19.96 3.07 0.26
C VAL A 225 20.72 3.81 -0.84
N LYS A 226 20.99 3.15 -1.97
CA LYS A 226 21.71 3.76 -3.10
C LYS A 226 20.91 4.87 -3.79
N TYR A 227 19.59 4.86 -3.67
CA TYR A 227 18.68 5.74 -4.41
C TYR A 227 18.06 6.85 -3.55
N TRP A 228 18.23 6.84 -2.23
CA TRP A 228 17.73 7.92 -1.37
C TRP A 228 18.12 9.34 -1.79
N PRO A 229 19.33 9.62 -2.33
CA PRO A 229 19.69 10.96 -2.78
C PRO A 229 18.78 11.50 -3.91
N LEU A 230 18.12 10.61 -4.66
CA LEU A 230 17.17 10.99 -5.70
C LEU A 230 15.88 11.53 -5.11
N PHE A 231 15.43 11.07 -3.94
CA PHE A 231 14.15 11.50 -3.37
C PHE A 231 14.22 12.92 -2.83
N LYS A 232 13.18 13.71 -3.11
CA LYS A 232 13.05 15.11 -2.69
C LYS A 232 11.71 15.32 -2.01
N ASN A 233 11.67 16.30 -1.11
CA ASN A 233 10.49 16.58 -0.31
C ASN A 233 9.42 17.29 -1.17
N THR A 234 8.15 17.03 -0.84
CA THR A 234 6.99 17.74 -1.41
C THR A 234 6.41 18.71 -0.38
N SER A 235 7.16 19.74 0.01
CA SER A 235 6.63 20.81 0.88
C SER A 235 6.15 22.02 0.07
N GLN A 236 5.44 22.95 0.72
CA GLN A 236 5.03 24.21 0.08
C GLN A 236 6.23 25.10 -0.28
N ASN A 237 7.39 24.85 0.34
CA ASN A 237 8.59 25.68 0.22
C ASN A 237 9.67 25.03 -0.66
N ASP A 238 9.46 23.79 -1.12
CA ASP A 238 10.40 23.11 -2.00
C ASP A 238 10.18 23.55 -3.47
N PRO A 239 11.25 23.69 -4.27
CA PRO A 239 11.11 24.11 -5.66
C PRO A 239 10.28 23.11 -6.48
N LEU A 240 9.17 23.58 -7.06
CA LEU A 240 8.27 22.80 -7.91
C LEU A 240 8.92 22.29 -9.22
N THR A 241 10.10 22.82 -9.55
CA THR A 241 10.89 22.50 -10.74
C THR A 241 11.90 21.39 -10.51
N ILE A 242 11.98 20.84 -9.29
CA ILE A 242 12.75 19.62 -9.03
C ILE A 242 12.16 18.54 -9.93
N TYR A 243 12.96 18.05 -10.89
CA TYR A 243 12.59 17.15 -12.00
C TYR A 243 11.91 17.75 -13.24
N SER A 244 11.81 19.09 -13.38
CA SER A 244 11.20 19.69 -14.58
C SER A 244 11.87 19.28 -15.88
N SER A 245 13.19 19.06 -15.87
CA SER A 245 13.94 18.55 -17.03
C SER A 245 13.48 17.17 -17.49
N PHE A 246 13.00 16.33 -16.57
CA PHE A 246 12.45 15.01 -16.90
C PHE A 246 10.98 15.06 -17.34
N LEU A 247 10.26 16.12 -16.96
CA LEU A 247 8.84 16.29 -17.21
C LEU A 247 8.56 17.27 -18.35
N ASN A 248 9.51 17.42 -19.29
CA ASN A 248 9.42 18.33 -20.43
C ASN A 248 9.07 19.77 -20.01
N GLY A 249 9.68 20.27 -18.93
CA GLY A 249 9.45 21.60 -18.37
C GLY A 249 8.24 21.71 -17.45
N SER A 250 7.45 20.64 -17.28
CA SER A 250 6.29 20.64 -16.39
C SER A 250 6.70 20.61 -14.92
N SER A 251 5.86 21.18 -14.05
CA SER A 251 6.04 21.07 -12.59
C SER A 251 5.85 19.63 -12.12
N TRP A 252 6.65 19.21 -11.13
CA TRP A 252 6.58 17.85 -10.59
C TRP A 252 5.24 17.51 -9.97
N TYR A 253 4.67 18.47 -9.25
CA TYR A 253 3.31 18.38 -8.73
C TYR A 253 2.65 19.75 -8.75
N LYS A 254 1.33 19.74 -8.67
CA LYS A 254 0.53 20.93 -8.37
C LYS A 254 -0.02 20.82 -6.95
N SER A 255 0.02 21.92 -6.21
CA SER A 255 -0.61 22.04 -4.89
C SER A 255 -1.88 22.86 -5.00
N SER A 256 -3.01 22.34 -4.50
CA SER A 256 -4.29 23.08 -4.43
C SER A 256 -5.11 22.60 -3.23
N ASN A 257 -5.57 23.50 -2.35
CA ASN A 257 -6.38 23.17 -1.17
C ASN A 257 -5.78 22.02 -0.33
N ASP A 258 -4.48 22.12 -0.02
CA ASP A 258 -3.69 21.08 0.69
C ASP A 258 -3.60 19.71 0.02
N LEU A 259 -4.05 19.58 -1.23
CA LEU A 259 -3.88 18.40 -2.06
C LEU A 259 -2.65 18.56 -2.95
N LEU A 260 -1.83 17.51 -2.99
CA LEU A 260 -0.78 17.31 -3.97
C LEU A 260 -1.33 16.50 -5.15
N LYS A 261 -1.10 17.00 -6.36
CA LYS A 261 -1.55 16.40 -7.62
C LYS A 261 -0.33 16.07 -8.48
N PHE A 262 -0.12 14.78 -8.73
CA PHE A 262 0.96 14.25 -9.58
C PHE A 262 0.39 13.72 -10.90
N ALA A 263 1.25 13.53 -11.90
CA ALA A 263 0.90 12.94 -13.20
C ALA A 263 -0.37 13.57 -13.81
N GLY A 264 -0.35 14.89 -14.00
CA GLY A 264 -1.51 15.62 -14.55
C GLY A 264 -2.76 15.66 -13.64
N GLY A 265 -2.65 15.21 -12.38
CA GLY A 265 -3.77 15.10 -11.45
C GLY A 265 -4.40 13.71 -11.37
N ALA A 266 -3.83 12.72 -12.06
CA ALA A 266 -4.27 11.33 -11.96
C ALA A 266 -4.05 10.76 -10.56
N LEU A 267 -2.98 11.15 -9.87
CA LEU A 267 -2.72 10.78 -8.48
C LEU A 267 -2.87 12.00 -7.58
N VAL A 268 -3.73 11.89 -6.56
CA VAL A 268 -4.03 12.96 -5.62
C VAL A 268 -3.82 12.48 -4.19
N THR A 269 -3.07 13.23 -3.40
CA THR A 269 -2.79 12.88 -1.99
C THR A 269 -2.73 14.09 -1.08
N LYS A 270 -3.11 13.90 0.18
CA LYS A 270 -2.90 14.86 1.28
C LYS A 270 -1.58 14.62 2.02
N ILE A 271 -0.88 13.54 1.70
CA ILE A 271 0.34 13.12 2.40
C ILE A 271 1.53 13.88 1.82
N ARG A 272 2.32 14.50 2.69
CA ARG A 272 3.64 15.02 2.34
C ARG A 272 4.61 13.84 2.28
N ASN A 273 5.37 13.74 1.20
CA ASN A 273 6.20 12.59 0.91
C ASN A 273 7.63 13.00 0.57
N MET A 274 8.54 12.07 0.74
CA MET A 274 9.78 12.02 -0.03
C MET A 274 9.48 11.29 -1.33
N THR A 275 9.86 11.87 -2.46
CA THR A 275 9.45 11.35 -3.77
C THR A 275 10.40 11.67 -4.91
N CYS A 276 10.35 10.82 -5.93
CA CYS A 276 10.92 11.04 -7.26
C CYS A 276 10.05 10.33 -8.31
N PRO A 277 10.17 10.66 -9.61
CA PRO A 277 9.57 9.88 -10.67
C PRO A 277 10.08 8.43 -10.65
N VAL A 278 9.17 7.46 -10.80
CA VAL A 278 9.54 6.03 -10.79
C VAL A 278 10.55 5.69 -11.89
N CYS A 279 10.56 6.43 -13.00
CA CYS A 279 11.50 6.22 -14.11
C CYS A 279 12.98 6.44 -13.75
N LEU A 280 13.27 7.21 -12.70
CA LEU A 280 14.62 7.46 -12.18
C LEU A 280 15.14 6.30 -11.32
N LEU A 281 14.29 5.34 -10.99
CA LEU A 281 14.60 4.19 -10.14
C LEU A 281 14.79 2.92 -10.99
N PRO A 282 15.49 1.89 -10.47
CA PRO A 282 15.62 0.61 -11.15
C PRO A 282 14.25 -0.07 -11.28
N SER A 283 13.97 -0.63 -12.46
CA SER A 283 12.77 -1.42 -12.69
C SER A 283 12.76 -2.66 -11.79
N PHE A 284 11.60 -2.96 -11.19
CA PHE A 284 11.41 -4.23 -10.51
C PHE A 284 11.44 -5.40 -11.49
N LYS A 285 10.88 -5.23 -12.70
CA LYS A 285 10.85 -6.27 -13.75
C LYS A 285 12.25 -6.77 -14.09
N SER A 286 13.21 -5.87 -14.26
CA SER A 286 14.59 -6.22 -14.64
C SER A 286 15.32 -6.98 -13.54
N ILE A 287 14.94 -6.76 -12.27
CA ILE A 287 15.46 -7.55 -11.14
C ILE A 287 14.72 -8.89 -11.08
N ALA A 288 13.39 -8.89 -11.18
CA ALA A 288 12.56 -10.08 -11.12
C ALA A 288 12.94 -11.09 -12.22
N ASP A 289 13.06 -10.65 -13.47
CA ASP A 289 13.42 -11.54 -14.60
C ASP A 289 14.82 -12.16 -14.44
N LYS A 290 15.74 -11.51 -13.71
CA LYS A 290 17.07 -12.08 -13.41
C LYS A 290 17.00 -13.24 -12.41
N TYR A 291 16.02 -13.24 -11.51
CA TYR A 291 15.92 -14.20 -10.40
C TYR A 291 14.69 -15.11 -10.48
N ALA A 292 13.85 -14.95 -11.50
CA ALA A 292 12.83 -15.92 -11.85
C ALA A 292 13.53 -17.21 -12.27
N THR A 293 13.30 -18.29 -11.52
CA THR A 293 13.80 -19.62 -11.87
C THR A 293 12.79 -20.31 -12.78
N GLU A 294 13.26 -20.85 -13.91
CA GLU A 294 12.49 -21.77 -14.77
C GLU A 294 11.95 -22.97 -13.97
#